data_AF-A0A5C1BAH3-F1
#
_entry.id   AF-A0A5C1BAH3-F1
#
_cell.length_a   1.000
_cell.length_b   1.000
_cell.length_c   1.000
_cell.angle_alpha   90.00
_cell.angle_beta   90.00
_cell.angle_gamma   90.00
#
_symmetry.space_group_name_H-M   'P 1'
#
loop_
_entity.id
_entity.type
_entity.pdbx_description
1 polymer ?
#
loop_
_entity_poly.entity_id
_entity_poly.type
_entity_poly.pdbx_seq_one_letter_code
_entity_poly.pdbx_strand_id
1 'polypeptide(L)' 'MFQIKATIRGSTVKEAAASATDALRRYRDMQTRPGVTACSVMKGGVLVGQAELVSAAKVEDLVARSGI' A
#
# COMPACT_ATOMS: atom_id res chain seq x y z
N MET A 1 0.61 3.46 10.26
CA MET A 1 0.76 4.35 9.10
C MET A 1 1.63 3.68 8.05
N PHE A 2 1.12 3.59 6.83
CA PHE A 2 1.74 3.01 5.65
C PHE A 2 2.18 4.13 4.69
N GLN A 3 3.25 3.89 3.94
CA GLN A 3 3.77 4.79 2.92
C GLN A 3 3.94 4.01 1.62
N ILE A 4 3.28 4.46 0.56
CA ILE A 4 3.36 3.89 -0.77
C ILE A 4 4.29 4.78 -1.56
N LYS A 5 5.30 4.19 -2.18
CA LYS A 5 6.24 4.87 -3.07
C LYS A 5 6.11 4.27 -4.46
N ALA A 6 5.85 5.11 -5.45
CA ALA A 6 5.84 4.73 -6.86
C ALA A 6 6.84 5.56 -7.64
N THR A 7 7.60 4.93 -8.52
CA THR A 7 8.50 5.59 -9.46
C THR A 7 7.82 5.59 -10.82
N ILE A 8 7.57 6.77 -11.38
CA ILE A 8 6.93 6.99 -12.68
C ILE A 8 7.92 7.77 -13.55
N ARG A 9 8.50 7.15 -14.59
CA ARG A 9 9.40 7.76 -15.59
C ARG A 9 10.12 9.05 -15.14
N GLY A 10 11.01 8.95 -14.16
CA GLY A 10 11.83 10.07 -13.66
C GLY A 10 11.23 10.88 -12.51
N SER A 11 10.03 10.55 -12.05
CA SER A 11 9.37 11.13 -10.87
C SER A 11 9.10 10.07 -9.81
N THR A 12 9.15 10.47 -8.54
CA THR A 12 8.75 9.61 -7.42
C THR A 12 7.51 10.18 -6.76
N VAL A 13 6.43 9.41 -6.77
CA VAL A 13 5.21 9.72 -6.02
C VAL A 13 5.27 8.99 -4.70
N LYS A 14 4.92 9.69 -3.62
CA LYS A 14 4.78 9.12 -2.28
C LYS A 14 3.40 9.43 -1.76
N GLU A 15 2.69 8.42 -1.29
CA GLU A 15 1.43 8.60 -0.60
C GLU A 15 1.44 7.94 0.76
N ALA A 16 0.76 8.54 1.72
CA ALA A 16 0.55 7.95 3.02
C ALA A 16 -0.87 7.37 3.11
N ALA A 17 -0.97 6.24 3.81
CA ALA A 17 -2.24 5.62 4.15
C ALA A 17 -2.26 5.34 5.66
N ALA A 18 -3.40 5.61 6.30
CA ALA A 18 -3.59 5.33 7.72
C ALA A 18 -3.67 3.82 7.98
N SER A 19 -4.34 3.10 7.08
CA SER A 19 -4.76 1.70 7.23
C SER A 19 -4.17 0.82 6.13
N ALA A 20 -4.05 -0.49 6.39
CA ALA A 20 -3.53 -1.48 5.46
C ALA A 20 -4.43 -1.62 4.22
N THR A 21 -5.74 -1.51 4.42
CA THR A 21 -6.74 -1.59 3.35
C THR A 21 -6.61 -0.43 2.37
N ASP A 22 -6.48 0.80 2.88
CA ASP A 22 -6.21 1.99 2.07
C ASP A 22 -4.85 1.90 1.36
N ALA A 23 -3.83 1.41 2.06
CA ALA A 23 -2.51 1.24 1.49
C ALA A 23 -2.51 0.26 0.31
N LEU A 24 -3.22 -0.86 0.46
CA LEU A 24 -3.37 -1.86 -0.61
C LEU A 24 -4.12 -1.28 -1.80
N ARG A 25 -5.19 -0.52 -1.57
CA ARG A 25 -5.96 0.13 -2.63
C ARG A 25 -5.11 1.10 -3.42
N ARG A 26 -4.39 2.02 -2.75
CA ARG A 26 -3.50 2.99 -3.39
C ARG A 26 -2.32 2.33 -4.09
N TYR A 27 -1.75 1.29 -3.50
CA TYR A 27 -0.66 0.53 -4.12
C TYR A 27 -1.09 -0.16 -5.43
N ARG A 28 -2.32 -0.71 -5.48
CA ARG A 28 -2.89 -1.26 -6.71
C ARG A 28 -3.20 -0.19 -7.74
N ASP A 29 -3.82 0.91 -7.31
CA ASP A 29 -4.10 2.06 -8.18
C ASP A 29 -2.81 2.55 -8.85
N MET A 30 -1.76 2.79 -8.05
CA MET A 30 -0.45 3.20 -8.57
C MET A 30 0.12 2.19 -9.55
N GLN A 31 0.08 0.89 -9.26
CA GLN A 31 0.58 -0.12 -10.21
C GLN A 31 -0.13 -0.10 -11.56
N THR A 32 -1.40 0.30 -11.60
CA THR A 32 -2.16 0.43 -12.85
C THR A 32 -1.85 1.73 -13.61
N ARG A 33 -1.13 2.68 -13.01
CA ARG A 33 -0.82 3.95 -13.66
C ARG A 33 0.24 3.75 -14.76
N PRO A 34 0.01 4.32 -15.96
CA PRO A 34 0.96 4.21 -17.06
C PRO A 34 2.30 4.87 -16.70
N GLY A 35 3.39 4.16 -17.01
CA GLY A 35 4.75 4.66 -16.77
C GLY A 35 5.31 4.39 -15.38
N VAL A 36 4.56 3.70 -14.49
CA VAL A 36 5.13 3.14 -13.27
C VAL A 36 6.17 2.09 -13.63
N THR A 37 7.37 2.26 -13.09
CA THR A 37 8.48 1.30 -13.23
C THR A 37 8.75 0.53 -11.94
N ALA A 38 8.37 1.10 -10.80
CA ALA A 38 8.50 0.45 -9.50
C ALA A 38 7.43 0.97 -8.53
N CYS A 39 6.88 0.07 -7.72
CA CYS A 39 5.99 0.40 -6.62
C CYS A 39 6.40 -0.40 -5.37
N SER A 40 6.41 0.27 -4.22
CA SER A 40 6.76 -0.35 -2.94
C SER A 40 5.89 0.24 -1.83
N VAL A 41 5.61 -0.56 -0.80
CA VAL A 41 4.90 -0.10 0.40
C VAL A 41 5.83 -0.25 1.60
N MET A 42 5.78 0.71 2.51
CA MET A 42 6.52 0.72 3.75
C MET A 42 5.57 0.88 4.92
N LYS A 43 5.82 0.20 6.03
CA LYS A 43 5.08 0.35 7.29
C LYS A 43 6.09 0.69 8.38
N GLY A 44 5.99 1.89 8.94
CA GLY A 44 6.91 2.34 9.99
C GLY A 44 8.40 2.28 9.59
N GLY A 45 8.71 2.52 8.31
CA GLY A 45 10.09 2.46 7.80
C GLY A 45 10.53 1.09 7.27
N VAL A 46 9.75 0.02 7.48
CA VAL A 46 10.05 -1.32 6.98
C VAL A 46 9.35 -1.57 5.65
N LEU A 47 10.08 -2.09 4.66
CA LEU A 47 9.50 -2.47 3.37
C LEU A 47 8.56 -3.68 3.54
N VAL A 48 7.33 -3.54 3.09
CA VAL A 48 6.28 -4.56 3.18
C VAL A 48 6.10 -5.20 1.81
N GLY A 49 6.24 -6.52 1.75
CA GLY A 49 5.95 -7.28 0.55
C GLY A 49 4.46 -7.24 0.20
N GLN A 50 4.13 -7.51 -1.07
CA GLN A 50 2.74 -7.50 -1.51
C GLN A 50 1.87 -8.50 -0.74
N ALA A 51 2.37 -9.72 -0.49
CA ALA A 51 1.65 -10.75 0.26
C ALA A 51 1.34 -10.30 1.70
N GLU A 52 2.32 -9.70 2.37
CA GLU A 52 2.19 -9.15 3.73
C GLU A 52 1.17 -8.01 3.78
N LEU A 53 1.20 -7.11 2.79
CA LEU A 53 0.24 -6.01 2.69
C LEU A 53 -1.20 -6.53 2.50
N VAL A 54 -1.38 -7.54 1.65
CA VAL A 54 -2.68 -8.18 1.42
C VAL A 54 -3.16 -8.89 2.68
N SER A 55 -2.27 -9.59 3.39
CA SER A 55 -2.58 -10.25 4.66
C SER A 55 -3.03 -9.23 5.71
N ALA A 56 -2.26 -8.15 5.89
CA ALA A 56 -2.60 -7.08 6.82
C ALA A 56 -3.94 -6.41 6.51
N ALA A 57 -4.24 -6.15 5.23
CA ALA A 57 -5.52 -5.60 4.80
C ALA A 57 -6.69 -6.57 5.07
N LYS A 58 -6.50 -7.87 4.86
CA LYS A 58 -7.51 -8.88 5.19
C LYS A 58 -7.80 -8.95 6.68
N VAL A 59 -6.76 -8.92 7.52
CA VAL A 59 -6.94 -8.91 8.98
C VAL A 59 -7.67 -7.65 9.43
N GLU A 60 -7.28 -6.50 8.89
CA GLU A 60 -7.93 -5.21 9.19
C GLU A 60 -9.42 -5.20 8.78
N ASP A 61 -9.75 -5.70 7.59
CA ASP A 61 -11.14 -5.84 7.14
C ASP A 61 -11.93 -6.80 8.02
N LEU A 62 -11.34 -7.95 8.40
CA LEU A 62 -11.97 -8.91 9.31
C LEU A 62 -12.24 -8.29 10.67
N VAL A 63 -11.29 -7.53 11.23
CA VAL A 63 -11.46 -6.82 12.51
C VAL A 63 -12.56 -5.76 12.40
N ALA A 64 -12.54 -4.94 11.34
CA ALA A 64 -13.56 -3.92 11.09
C ALA A 64 -14.97 -4.52 10.96
N ARG A 65 -15.09 -5.71 10.36
CA ARG A 65 -16.37 -6.42 10.22
C ARG A 65 -16.79 -7.20 11.46
N SER A 66 -15.84 -7.59 12.32
CA SER A 66 -16.11 -8.35 13.53
C SER A 66 -16.59 -7.50 14.71
N GLY A 67 -16.51 -6.16 14.61
CA GLY A 67 -17.13 -5.24 15.58
C GLY A 67 -16.63 -5.39 17.02
N ILE A 68 -15.41 -5.90 17.22
CA ILE A 68 -14.73 -5.94 18.52
C ILE A 68 -13.97 -4.63 18.72
#